data_AF-A0A7X2TXL6-F1
#
_entry.id   AF-A0A7X2TXL6-F1
#
_cell.length_a   1.000
_cell.length_b   1.000
_cell.length_c   1.000
_cell.angle_alpha   90.00
_cell.angle_beta   90.00
_cell.angle_gamma   90.00
#
_symmetry.space_group_name_H-M   'P 1'
#
loop_
_entity.id
_entity.type
_entity.pdbx_description
1 polymer ?
#
loop_
_entity_poly.entity_id
_entity_poly.type
_entity_poly.pdbx_seq_one_letter_code
_entity_poly.pdbx_strand_id
1 'polypeptide(L)'
;MKLRVVVMAVTMATALLAQPPRDRFQNADVLPPTPQEMIERHVKRLGYFLTLTTDQQAQVTSILTADINNLATLRDAAKTQREAVVAAIKANSGIPAAVTALSATQAQVETIHASQAANIYAILTADQKTKIGNALNLLAGGGGPGGPGHGPRGPRGGGPPH
;
A
#
# COMPACT_ATOMS: atom_id res chain seq x y z
N MET A 1 2.59 -4.51 -48.65
CA MET A 1 3.19 -5.86 -48.47
C MET A 1 4.70 -5.75 -48.30
N LYS A 2 5.23 -6.17 -47.14
CA LYS A 2 6.38 -7.10 -46.99
C LYS A 2 6.94 -7.02 -45.56
N LEU A 3 6.59 -8.05 -44.80
CA LEU A 3 7.06 -8.39 -43.46
C LEU A 3 8.46 -9.02 -43.57
N ARG A 4 9.39 -8.71 -42.64
CA ARG A 4 10.59 -9.53 -42.43
C ARG A 4 10.83 -9.69 -40.92
N VAL A 5 10.56 -10.91 -40.48
CA VAL A 5 10.83 -11.46 -39.15
C VAL A 5 12.31 -11.84 -39.09
N VAL A 6 12.98 -11.52 -37.98
CA VAL A 6 14.28 -12.09 -37.64
C VAL A 6 14.16 -12.72 -36.25
N VAL A 7 14.16 -14.05 -36.24
CA VAL A 7 14.32 -14.91 -35.06
C VAL A 7 15.81 -15.22 -34.97
N MET A 8 16.43 -14.97 -33.83
CA MET A 8 17.74 -15.53 -33.51
C MET A 8 17.65 -16.19 -32.13
N ALA A 9 17.62 -17.51 -32.16
CA ALA A 9 17.87 -18.37 -31.03
C ALA A 9 19.38 -18.62 -30.94
N VAL A 10 19.98 -18.34 -29.78
CA VAL A 10 21.30 -18.86 -29.43
C VAL A 10 21.18 -19.51 -28.06
N THR A 11 21.18 -20.84 -28.08
CA THR A 11 21.42 -21.74 -26.97
C THR A 11 22.91 -22.03 -26.89
N MET A 12 23.52 -21.95 -25.70
CA MET A 12 24.50 -22.93 -25.19
C MET A 12 24.69 -22.79 -23.67
N ALA A 13 24.44 -23.93 -23.01
CA ALA A 13 24.81 -24.38 -21.66
C ALA A 13 26.35 -24.47 -21.51
N THR A 14 27.05 -24.61 -20.37
CA THR A 14 26.80 -24.84 -18.93
C THR A 14 28.18 -24.74 -18.24
N ALA A 15 28.22 -24.40 -16.94
CA ALA A 15 28.93 -25.14 -15.87
C ALA A 15 29.75 -24.30 -14.86
N LEU A 16 29.31 -24.43 -13.60
CA LEU A 16 30.08 -24.65 -12.37
C LEU A 16 31.00 -23.53 -11.84
N LEU A 17 30.47 -22.76 -10.89
CA LEU A 17 31.16 -22.52 -9.62
C LEU A 17 30.16 -22.75 -8.47
N ALA A 18 30.38 -23.85 -7.76
CA ALA A 18 29.77 -24.17 -6.49
C ALA A 18 30.16 -23.10 -5.45
N GLN A 19 29.19 -22.43 -4.86
CA GLN A 19 29.37 -21.70 -3.60
C GLN A 19 28.62 -22.47 -2.48
N PRO A 20 29.34 -23.07 -1.51
CA PRO A 20 28.75 -23.64 -0.30
C PRO A 20 28.22 -22.53 0.64
N PRO A 21 27.40 -22.89 1.64
CA PRO A 21 26.15 -22.21 1.98
C PRO A 21 26.36 -20.91 2.74
N ARG A 22 25.70 -19.84 2.28
CA ARG A 22 25.38 -18.68 3.13
C ARG A 22 23.99 -18.87 3.73
N ASP A 23 23.90 -19.73 4.75
CA ASP A 23 22.82 -19.65 5.74
C ASP A 23 22.89 -18.30 6.44
N ARG A 24 22.18 -17.30 5.91
CA ARG A 24 21.80 -16.07 6.65
C ARG A 24 20.72 -15.23 5.97
N PHE A 25 19.94 -15.81 5.05
CA PHE A 25 18.72 -15.19 4.53
C PHE A 25 17.62 -16.23 4.30
N GLN A 26 17.43 -17.16 5.24
CA GLN A 26 16.15 -17.87 5.34
C GLN A 26 15.12 -16.95 6.00
N ASN A 27 14.65 -15.96 5.23
CA ASN A 27 13.26 -15.56 5.27
C ASN A 27 12.76 -15.75 3.84
N ALA A 28 12.55 -17.01 3.50
CA ALA A 28 11.90 -17.41 2.26
C ALA A 28 10.54 -16.70 2.14
N ASP A 29 10.26 -16.15 0.96
CA ASP A 29 8.91 -16.01 0.41
C ASP A 29 7.85 -15.32 1.30
N VAL A 30 8.14 -14.14 1.84
CA VAL A 30 7.04 -13.25 2.25
C VAL A 30 6.50 -12.56 0.99
N LEU A 31 5.62 -13.26 0.27
CA LEU A 31 4.80 -12.65 -0.78
C LEU A 31 4.06 -11.44 -0.18
N PRO A 32 3.92 -10.33 -0.92
CA PRO A 32 3.11 -9.21 -0.46
C PRO A 32 1.70 -9.71 -0.14
N PRO A 33 1.11 -9.31 1.00
CA PRO A 33 -0.21 -9.77 1.40
C PRO A 33 -1.25 -9.53 0.30
N THR A 34 -2.10 -10.53 0.05
CA THR A 34 -3.19 -10.39 -0.91
C THR A 34 -4.22 -9.36 -0.41
N PRO A 35 -5.05 -8.77 -1.28
CA PRO A 35 -6.11 -7.86 -0.84
C PRO A 35 -7.03 -8.51 0.20
N GLN A 36 -7.35 -9.80 0.04
CA GLN A 36 -8.16 -10.55 0.98
C GLN A 36 -7.49 -10.67 2.35
N GLU A 37 -6.20 -11.00 2.40
CA GLU A 37 -5.45 -11.05 3.65
C GLU A 37 -5.38 -9.69 4.35
N MET A 38 -5.35 -8.60 3.59
CA MET A 38 -5.40 -7.24 4.16
C MET A 38 -6.75 -6.96 4.82
N ILE A 39 -7.86 -7.34 4.18
CA ILE A 39 -9.21 -7.22 4.75
C ILE A 39 -9.29 -8.03 6.04
N GLU A 40 -8.88 -9.30 6.02
CA GLU A 40 -8.93 -10.16 7.19
C GLU A 40 -8.12 -9.62 8.36
N ARG A 41 -6.92 -9.11 8.11
CA ARG A 41 -6.10 -8.45 9.14
C ARG A 41 -6.79 -7.22 9.71
N HIS A 42 -7.44 -6.43 8.86
CA HIS A 42 -8.18 -5.25 9.29
C HIS A 42 -9.39 -5.65 10.17
N VAL A 43 -10.22 -6.58 9.70
CA VAL A 43 -11.38 -7.09 10.45
C VAL A 43 -10.95 -7.69 11.78
N LYS A 44 -9.88 -8.50 11.82
CA LYS A 44 -9.32 -9.06 13.05
C LYS A 44 -8.86 -7.97 14.03
N ARG A 45 -8.19 -6.92 13.54
CA ARG A 45 -7.75 -5.79 14.38
C ARG A 45 -8.94 -5.08 15.01
N LEU A 46 -9.98 -4.78 14.22
CA LEU A 46 -11.20 -4.14 14.71
C LEU A 46 -11.97 -5.06 15.65
N GLY A 47 -12.05 -6.36 15.34
CA GLY A 47 -12.66 -7.38 16.17
C GLY A 47 -12.01 -7.47 17.55
N TYR A 48 -10.67 -7.45 17.62
CA TYR A 48 -9.94 -7.45 18.89
C TYR A 48 -10.16 -6.15 19.67
N PHE A 49 -10.08 -4.99 18.99
CA PHE A 49 -10.18 -3.71 19.67
C PHE A 49 -11.61 -3.38 20.13
N LEU A 50 -12.62 -3.63 19.30
CA LEU A 50 -14.02 -3.25 19.55
C LEU A 50 -14.89 -4.43 20.01
N THR A 51 -14.35 -5.64 20.07
CA THR A 51 -15.12 -6.86 20.39
C THR A 51 -16.32 -6.97 19.44
N LEU A 52 -16.05 -6.88 18.14
CA LEU A 52 -17.09 -6.93 17.11
C LEU A 52 -17.81 -8.27 17.11
N THR A 53 -19.14 -8.26 16.97
CA THR A 53 -19.93 -9.47 16.76
C THR A 53 -19.61 -10.09 15.39
N THR A 54 -19.97 -11.36 15.20
CA THR A 54 -19.80 -12.04 13.90
C THR A 54 -20.51 -11.31 12.77
N ASP A 55 -21.72 -10.79 13.02
CA ASP A 55 -22.49 -10.03 12.05
C ASP A 55 -21.81 -8.70 11.69
N GLN A 56 -21.28 -7.99 12.69
CA GLN A 56 -20.50 -6.77 12.45
C GLN A 56 -19.23 -7.07 11.65
N GLN A 57 -18.52 -8.17 11.94
CA GLN A 57 -17.34 -8.56 11.17
C GLN A 57 -17.68 -8.87 9.70
N ALA A 58 -18.81 -9.53 9.44
CA ALA A 58 -19.29 -9.77 8.08
C ALA A 58 -19.62 -8.45 7.35
N GLN A 59 -20.28 -7.51 8.02
CA GLN A 59 -20.57 -6.18 7.46
C GLN A 59 -19.29 -5.39 7.17
N VAL A 60 -18.32 -5.36 8.09
CA VAL A 60 -17.01 -4.71 7.87
C VAL A 60 -16.29 -5.34 6.67
N THR A 61 -16.31 -6.67 6.54
CA THR A 61 -15.69 -7.38 5.42
C THR A 61 -16.31 -6.96 4.08
N SER A 62 -17.63 -6.82 4.03
CA SER A 62 -18.34 -6.37 2.82
C SER A 62 -17.97 -4.93 2.45
N ILE A 63 -17.93 -4.02 3.43
CA ILE A 63 -17.52 -2.62 3.22
C ILE A 63 -16.09 -2.56 2.65
N LEU A 64 -15.14 -3.25 3.30
CA LEU A 64 -13.73 -3.23 2.89
C LEU A 64 -13.49 -3.85 1.50
N THR A 65 -14.23 -4.90 1.15
CA THR A 65 -14.14 -5.53 -0.18
C THR A 65 -14.55 -4.55 -1.27
N ALA A 66 -15.62 -3.80 -1.07
CA ALA A 66 -16.09 -2.81 -2.04
C ALA A 66 -15.05 -1.70 -2.25
N ASP A 67 -14.44 -1.21 -1.16
CA ASP A 67 -13.49 -0.09 -1.21
C ASP A 67 -12.15 -0.47 -1.85
N ILE A 68 -11.69 -1.72 -1.70
CA ILE A 68 -10.42 -2.18 -2.27
C ILE A 68 -10.38 -2.06 -3.80
N ASN A 69 -11.48 -2.36 -4.48
CA ASN A 69 -11.54 -2.25 -5.94
C ASN A 69 -11.40 -0.79 -6.38
N ASN A 70 -12.08 0.14 -5.69
CA ASN A 70 -12.01 1.57 -5.98
C ASN A 70 -10.60 2.12 -5.72
N LEU A 71 -9.97 1.72 -4.61
CA LEU A 71 -8.62 2.13 -4.25
C LEU A 71 -7.56 1.59 -5.23
N ALA A 72 -7.76 0.40 -5.80
CA ALA A 72 -6.85 -0.16 -6.79
C ALA A 72 -6.78 0.72 -8.05
N THR A 73 -7.94 1.12 -8.59
CA THR A 73 -8.01 2.02 -9.76
C THR A 73 -7.37 3.37 -9.47
N LEU A 74 -7.61 3.95 -8.28
CA LEU A 74 -7.01 5.23 -7.89
C LEU A 74 -5.49 5.13 -7.68
N ARG A 75 -4.97 3.98 -7.24
CA ARG A 75 -3.53 3.76 -7.11
C ARG A 75 -2.82 3.85 -8.46
N ASP A 76 -3.40 3.23 -9.48
CA ASP A 76 -2.86 3.25 -10.83
C ASP A 76 -2.96 4.66 -11.43
N ALA A 77 -4.08 5.36 -11.22
CA ALA A 77 -4.24 6.76 -11.62
C ALA A 77 -3.19 7.67 -10.94
N ALA A 78 -2.98 7.51 -9.63
CA ALA A 78 -2.00 8.28 -8.88
C ALA A 78 -0.56 8.00 -9.34
N LYS A 79 -0.25 6.77 -9.77
CA LYS A 79 1.05 6.45 -10.37
C LYS A 79 1.26 7.23 -11.67
N THR A 80 0.30 7.14 -12.59
CA THR A 80 0.34 7.87 -13.87
C THR A 80 0.44 9.39 -13.66
N GLN A 81 -0.30 9.94 -12.70
CA GLN A 81 -0.25 11.38 -12.41
C GLN A 81 1.08 11.82 -11.78
N ARG A 82 1.71 10.99 -10.94
CA ARG A 82 3.07 11.26 -10.45
C ARG A 82 4.09 11.28 -11.59
N GLU A 83 3.97 10.35 -12.54
CA GLU A 83 4.80 10.37 -13.75
C GLU A 83 4.57 11.64 -14.58
N ALA A 84 3.31 12.10 -14.70
CA ALA A 84 2.98 13.37 -15.35
C ALA A 84 3.58 14.59 -14.65
N VAL A 85 3.61 14.61 -13.30
CA VAL A 85 4.29 15.67 -12.53
C VAL A 85 5.79 15.66 -12.84
N VAL A 86 6.44 14.49 -12.85
CA VAL A 86 7.86 14.37 -13.19
C VAL A 86 8.13 14.85 -14.62
N ALA A 87 7.26 14.53 -15.57
CA ALA A 87 7.37 14.99 -16.95
C ALA A 87 7.21 16.52 -17.05
N ALA A 88 6.23 17.10 -16.37
CA ALA A 88 6.00 18.55 -16.32
C ALA A 88 7.20 19.31 -15.72
N ILE A 89 7.82 18.76 -14.67
CA ILE A 89 9.05 19.31 -14.08
C ILE A 89 10.20 19.29 -15.11
N LYS A 90 10.44 18.14 -15.77
CA LYS A 90 11.50 18.01 -16.79
C LYS A 90 11.28 18.94 -17.98
N ALA A 91 10.03 19.18 -18.35
CA ALA A 91 9.64 20.08 -19.43
C ALA A 91 9.54 21.56 -19.00
N ASN A 92 9.73 21.86 -17.71
CA ASN A 92 9.53 23.18 -17.10
C ASN A 92 8.21 23.87 -17.54
N SER A 93 7.14 23.09 -17.68
CA SER A 93 5.85 23.55 -18.19
C SER A 93 4.71 22.64 -17.71
N GLY A 94 3.51 23.21 -17.54
CA GLY A 94 2.32 22.43 -17.15
C GLY A 94 2.27 21.91 -15.71
N ILE A 95 3.22 22.32 -14.84
CA ILE A 95 3.33 21.82 -13.44
C ILE A 95 2.03 22.03 -12.64
N PRO A 96 1.37 23.22 -12.65
CA PRO A 96 0.14 23.41 -11.87
C PRO A 96 -0.98 22.44 -12.25
N ALA A 97 -1.13 22.15 -13.55
CA ALA A 97 -2.16 21.22 -14.03
C ALA A 97 -1.85 19.78 -13.59
N ALA A 98 -0.60 19.34 -13.71
CA ALA A 98 -0.20 17.99 -13.29
C ALA A 98 -0.36 17.79 -11.77
N VAL A 99 0.01 18.78 -10.97
CA VAL A 99 -0.18 18.75 -9.51
C VAL A 99 -1.67 18.74 -9.15
N THR A 100 -2.48 19.57 -9.80
CA THR A 100 -3.94 19.61 -9.57
C THR A 100 -4.59 18.25 -9.82
N ALA A 101 -4.20 17.56 -10.91
CA ALA A 101 -4.69 16.23 -11.20
C ALA A 101 -4.30 15.21 -10.11
N LEU A 102 -3.05 15.23 -9.66
CA LEU A 102 -2.58 14.35 -8.58
C LEU A 102 -3.34 14.60 -7.27
N SER A 103 -3.51 15.86 -6.88
CA SER A 103 -4.24 16.24 -5.66
C SER A 103 -5.71 15.83 -5.72
N ALA A 104 -6.35 15.92 -6.89
CA ALA A 104 -7.73 15.44 -7.06
C ALA A 104 -7.86 13.93 -6.78
N THR A 105 -6.92 13.12 -7.27
CA THR A 105 -6.92 11.67 -6.99
C THR A 105 -6.59 11.36 -5.53
N GLN A 106 -5.71 12.14 -4.89
CA GLN A 106 -5.47 12.02 -3.45
C GLN A 106 -6.74 12.30 -2.63
N ALA A 107 -7.47 13.37 -2.98
CA ALA A 107 -8.74 13.70 -2.33
C ALA A 107 -9.79 12.57 -2.49
N GLN A 108 -9.82 11.90 -3.65
CA GLN A 108 -10.69 10.74 -3.85
C GLN A 108 -10.34 9.57 -2.93
N VAL A 109 -9.04 9.28 -2.74
CA VAL A 109 -8.58 8.24 -1.81
C VAL A 109 -9.01 8.58 -0.37
N GLU A 110 -8.79 9.82 0.07
CA GLU A 110 -9.19 10.27 1.41
C GLU A 110 -10.71 10.20 1.59
N THR A 111 -11.48 10.53 0.56
CA THR A 111 -12.95 10.43 0.57
C THR A 111 -13.42 8.99 0.76
N ILE A 112 -12.78 8.03 0.08
CA ILE A 112 -13.10 6.60 0.26
C ILE A 112 -12.78 6.17 1.69
N HIS A 113 -11.59 6.49 2.20
CA HIS A 113 -11.21 6.13 3.57
C HIS A 113 -12.15 6.75 4.63
N ALA A 114 -12.56 8.00 4.44
CA ALA A 114 -13.52 8.67 5.32
C ALA A 114 -14.91 8.01 5.24
N SER A 115 -15.37 7.67 4.04
CA SER A 115 -16.66 7.00 3.83
C SER A 115 -16.67 5.60 4.44
N GLN A 116 -15.60 4.84 4.24
CA GLN A 116 -15.38 3.54 4.87
C GLN A 116 -15.48 3.66 6.40
N ALA A 117 -14.76 4.62 7.00
CA ALA A 117 -14.79 4.83 8.44
C ALA A 117 -16.19 5.21 8.94
N ALA A 118 -16.92 6.07 8.22
CA ALA A 118 -18.30 6.43 8.54
C ALA A 118 -19.24 5.22 8.49
N ASN A 119 -19.12 4.38 7.46
CA ASN A 119 -19.93 3.17 7.29
C ASN A 119 -19.65 2.13 8.40
N ILE A 120 -18.38 1.92 8.75
CA ILE A 120 -18.02 1.04 9.87
C ILE A 120 -18.53 1.63 11.18
N TYR A 121 -18.38 2.93 11.42
CA TYR A 121 -18.87 3.58 12.64
C TYR A 121 -20.39 3.44 12.79
N ALA A 122 -21.15 3.48 11.68
CA ALA A 122 -22.60 3.38 11.70
C ALA A 122 -23.11 2.04 12.27
N ILE A 123 -22.39 0.94 12.03
CA ILE A 123 -22.76 -0.40 12.50
C ILE A 123 -22.30 -0.72 13.94
N LEU A 124 -21.52 0.17 14.55
CA LEU A 124 -21.04 0.01 15.93
C LEU A 124 -22.14 0.31 16.96
N THR A 125 -22.09 -0.40 18.09
CA THR A 125 -22.91 -0.10 19.27
C THR A 125 -22.45 1.17 19.97
N ALA A 126 -23.27 1.71 20.87
CA ALA A 126 -22.91 2.91 21.65
C ALA A 126 -21.60 2.71 22.46
N ASP A 127 -21.42 1.54 23.07
CA ASP A 127 -20.21 1.22 23.84
C ASP A 127 -18.97 1.13 22.94
N GLN A 128 -19.10 0.52 21.76
CA GLN A 128 -18.02 0.43 20.78
C GLN A 128 -17.63 1.80 20.23
N LYS A 129 -18.61 2.68 19.97
CA LYS A 129 -18.38 4.09 19.60
C LYS A 129 -17.66 4.85 20.70
N THR A 130 -18.03 4.62 21.96
CA THR A 130 -17.32 5.21 23.11
C THR A 130 -15.89 4.71 23.19
N LYS A 131 -15.66 3.41 22.97
CA LYS A 131 -14.32 2.80 22.97
C LYS A 131 -13.41 3.34 21.87
N ILE A 132 -13.99 3.75 20.73
CA ILE A 132 -13.21 4.34 19.65
C ILE A 132 -12.80 5.78 19.94
N GLY A 133 -13.66 6.57 20.59
CA GLY A 133 -13.40 7.97 20.90
C GLY A 133 -12.88 8.74 19.69
N ASN A 134 -11.69 9.34 19.82
CA ASN A 134 -11.04 10.11 18.75
C ASN A 134 -10.20 9.24 17.79
N ALA A 135 -10.11 7.93 18.01
CA ALA A 135 -9.31 7.02 17.19
C ALA A 135 -10.02 6.57 15.90
N LEU A 136 -10.76 7.47 15.22
CA LEU A 136 -11.49 7.17 13.99
C LEU A 136 -10.59 6.68 12.85
N ASN A 137 -9.31 7.07 12.87
CA ASN A 137 -8.29 6.57 11.94
C ASN A 137 -8.13 5.04 12.00
N LEU A 138 -8.47 4.41 13.14
CA LEU A 138 -8.48 2.96 13.29
C LEU A 138 -9.49 2.29 12.36
N LEU A 139 -10.61 2.95 12.03
CA LEU A 139 -11.64 2.45 11.11
C LEU A 139 -11.25 2.60 9.65
N ALA A 140 -10.56 3.69 9.33
CA ALA A 140 -10.07 3.98 7.97
C ALA A 140 -8.88 3.09 7.57
N GLY A 141 -8.39 2.21 8.44
CA GLY A 141 -7.19 1.43 8.17
C GLY A 141 -5.90 2.23 8.27
N GLY A 142 -5.97 3.49 8.72
CA GLY A 142 -4.82 4.31 9.03
C GLY A 142 -4.07 3.70 10.20
N GLY A 143 -2.87 3.18 9.95
CA GLY A 143 -1.96 2.79 11.01
C GLY A 143 -1.77 3.97 11.96
N GLY A 144 -1.90 3.72 13.26
CA GLY A 144 -1.66 4.73 14.28
C GLY A 144 -0.27 5.36 14.16
N PRO A 145 0.02 6.43 14.93
CA PRO A 145 1.32 7.09 14.90
C PRO A 145 2.42 6.10 15.35
N GLY A 146 3.08 5.42 14.41
CA GLY A 146 4.08 4.40 14.75
C GLY A 146 4.30 3.30 13.72
N GLY A 147 4.13 3.56 12.41
CA GLY A 147 4.69 2.65 11.40
C GLY A 147 6.22 2.53 11.59
N PRO A 148 6.86 1.39 11.27
CA PRO A 148 8.31 1.21 11.40
C PRO A 148 9.13 2.10 10.44
N GLY A 149 9.15 3.40 10.72
CA GLY A 149 10.11 4.33 10.16
C GLY A 149 11.44 4.16 10.88
N HIS A 150 12.27 3.22 10.43
CA HIS A 150 13.71 3.40 10.59
C HIS A 150 14.15 4.41 9.54
N GLY A 151 13.97 5.69 9.89
CA GLY A 151 14.56 6.80 9.15
C GLY A 151 16.09 6.69 9.06
N PRO A 152 16.73 7.51 8.20
CA PRO A 152 18.11 7.32 7.81
C PRO A 152 19.04 7.68 8.98
N ARG A 153 19.81 6.71 9.49
CA ARG A 153 21.03 7.03 10.24
C ARG A 153 22.10 7.46 9.23
N GLY A 154 22.07 8.76 8.92
CA GLY A 154 23.19 9.48 8.34
C GLY A 154 24.45 9.43 9.24
N PRO A 155 25.59 9.89 8.72
CA PRO A 155 26.88 9.24 8.92
C PRO A 155 27.56 9.68 10.22
N ARG A 156 27.92 8.72 11.08
CA ARG A 156 28.87 8.95 12.18
C ARG A 156 30.23 8.36 11.80
N GLY A 157 31.10 9.27 11.37
CA GLY A 157 32.48 9.40 11.84
C GLY A 157 33.38 8.18 11.76
N GLY A 158 34.35 8.24 10.84
CA GLY A 158 35.53 7.38 10.83
C GLY A 158 36.63 7.99 9.95
N GLY A 159 37.08 9.20 10.31
CA GLY A 159 38.40 9.68 9.89
C GLY A 159 39.53 8.85 10.53
N PRO A 160 40.77 8.97 10.05
CA PRO A 160 41.71 7.87 9.92
C PRO A 160 42.59 7.65 11.15
N PRO A 161 43.25 6.48 11.25
CA PRO A 161 44.55 6.40 11.90
C PRO A 161 45.62 5.80 10.98
N HIS A 162 46.67 6.62 10.77
CA HIS A 162 48.08 6.34 10.42
C HIS A 162 48.42 5.58 9.13
#